data_AF-A0AAV1CHS1-F1
#
_entry.id   AF-A0AAV1CHS1-F1
#
_cell.length_a   1.000
_cell.length_b   1.000
_cell.length_c   1.000
_cell.angle_alpha   90.00
_cell.angle_beta   90.00
_cell.angle_gamma   90.00
#
_symmetry.space_group_name_H-M   'P 1'
#
loop_
_entity.id
_entity.type
_entity.pdbx_description
1 polymer ?
#
loop_
_entity_poly.entity_id
_entity_poly.type
_entity_poly.pdbx_seq_one_letter_code
_entity_poly.pdbx_strand_id
1 'polypeptide(L)'
;MLEAARASHEELERIERLIVKELQSEPSTARDRLYQSHRVRYMIDQITDTTNKLTDIYQHMNDDQLNGTKDEQILAQLEEQIRDYQKTHPVAMAVDVNEELEQMILKEEPRIEFSGEEGGQDHGSVPPPQLDEEDAKEIALMEAKLQKLCELLEETISRTKENVERKQALTYREMKAEREAEEETQAEAGSDDEEEEELEQRYNPLKLPMGWDGENIPYWLYKLHGLNQEFSCEICGNHRYRGRRAFEQHFRQSRHQHGMRCLGIPNTKNFNEITSIVEARQLWQELQQRERLNEWHPDLQEEYEDQEGNIYNKRTYTDLQRQGLL
;
A
#
# COMPACT_ATOMS: atom_id res chain seq x y z
N MET A 1 30.04 4.75 26.63
CA MET A 1 29.91 6.23 26.76
C MET A 1 30.34 6.95 25.50
N LEU A 2 31.59 6.84 25.04
CA LEU A 2 32.05 7.53 23.80
C LEU A 2 31.22 7.17 22.56
N GLU A 3 30.94 5.87 22.35
CA GLU A 3 30.11 5.44 21.23
C GLU A 3 28.66 5.89 21.35
N ALA A 4 28.11 5.93 22.57
CA ALA A 4 26.76 6.45 22.81
C ALA A 4 26.69 7.96 22.55
N ALA A 5 27.72 8.73 22.93
CA ALA A 5 27.81 10.14 22.59
C ALA A 5 27.93 10.37 21.08
N ARG A 6 28.74 9.56 20.39
CA ARG A 6 28.87 9.60 18.91
C ARG A 6 27.52 9.32 18.24
N ALA A 7 26.82 8.27 18.67
CA ALA A 7 25.51 7.90 18.14
C ALA A 7 24.46 9.01 18.38
N SER A 8 24.43 9.62 19.57
CA SER A 8 23.52 10.74 19.85
C SER A 8 23.81 11.98 19.01
N HIS A 9 25.09 12.29 18.73
CA HIS A 9 25.45 13.39 17.81
C HIS A 9 25.06 13.09 16.36
N GLU A 10 25.27 11.86 15.90
CA GLU A 10 24.85 11.40 14.57
C GLU A 10 23.32 11.50 14.42
N GLU A 11 22.58 11.11 15.46
CA GLU A 11 21.13 11.23 15.54
C GLU A 11 20.64 12.68 15.43
N LEU A 12 21.28 13.61 16.12
CA LEU A 12 20.96 15.04 16.03
C LEU A 12 21.17 15.57 14.60
N GLU A 13 22.33 15.29 14.00
CA GLU A 13 22.64 15.73 12.64
C GLU A 13 21.63 15.16 11.62
N ARG A 14 21.20 13.92 11.83
CA ARG A 14 20.20 13.24 11.00
C ARG A 14 18.83 13.92 11.10
N ILE A 15 18.35 14.23 12.31
CA ILE A 15 17.07 14.93 12.50
C ILE A 15 17.14 16.35 11.92
N GLU A 16 18.26 17.06 12.07
CA GLU A 16 18.46 18.38 11.47
C GLU A 16 18.38 18.33 9.94
N ARG A 17 19.01 17.33 9.31
CA ARG A 17 18.91 17.12 7.85
C ARG A 17 17.48 16.84 7.40
N LEU A 18 16.72 16.07 8.18
CA LEU A 18 15.30 15.80 7.91
C LEU A 18 14.45 17.07 8.00
N ILE A 19 14.65 17.89 9.05
CA ILE A 19 13.98 19.19 9.16
C ILE A 19 14.29 20.07 7.96
N VAL A 20 15.56 20.14 7.55
CA VAL A 20 15.96 20.95 6.37
C VAL A 20 15.29 20.43 5.10
N LYS A 21 15.25 19.12 4.89
CA LYS A 21 14.58 18.50 3.74
C LYS A 21 13.09 18.78 3.73
N GLU A 22 12.45 18.69 4.89
CA GLU A 22 11.03 18.99 5.05
C GLU A 22 10.74 20.47 4.78
N LEU A 23 11.56 21.40 5.27
CA LEU A 23 11.38 22.83 5.02
C LEU A 23 11.73 23.28 3.60
N GLN A 24 12.41 22.44 2.81
CA GLN A 24 12.68 22.71 1.40
C GLN A 24 11.46 22.45 0.49
N SER A 25 10.49 21.63 0.91
CA SER A 25 9.23 21.49 0.18
C SER A 25 8.30 22.66 0.51
N GLU A 26 7.78 23.32 -0.52
CA GLU A 26 6.77 24.36 -0.34
C GLU A 26 5.38 23.71 -0.26
N PRO A 27 4.65 23.85 0.87
CA PRO A 27 3.32 23.28 1.00
C PRO A 27 2.33 24.00 0.07
N SER A 28 1.59 23.23 -0.73
CA SER A 28 0.58 23.73 -1.66
C SER A 28 -0.66 24.25 -0.91
N THR A 29 -1.09 23.56 0.14
CA THR A 29 -2.30 23.89 0.90
C THR A 29 -1.99 24.41 2.30
N ALA A 30 -2.92 25.19 2.88
CA ALA A 30 -2.83 25.61 4.28
C ALA A 30 -2.82 24.42 5.25
N ARG A 31 -3.53 23.33 4.88
CA ARG A 31 -3.52 22.04 5.57
C ARG A 31 -2.10 21.45 5.58
N ASP A 32 -1.48 21.31 4.43
CA ASP A 32 -0.14 20.71 4.29
C ASP A 32 0.92 21.52 5.06
N ARG A 33 0.78 22.85 5.07
CA ARG A 33 1.64 23.73 5.87
C ARG A 33 1.50 23.46 7.37
N LEU A 34 0.29 23.16 7.84
CA LEU A 34 0.04 22.78 9.23
C LEU A 34 0.65 21.42 9.54
N TYR A 35 0.45 20.42 8.68
CA TYR A 35 1.06 19.09 8.82
C TYR A 35 2.59 19.14 8.85
N GLN A 36 3.19 19.87 7.91
CA GLN A 36 4.62 20.15 7.86
C GLN A 36 5.10 20.78 9.17
N SER A 37 4.38 21.78 9.69
CA SER A 37 4.72 22.44 10.96
C SER A 37 4.69 21.48 12.15
N HIS A 38 3.70 20.59 12.22
CA HIS A 38 3.60 19.59 13.28
C HIS A 38 4.69 18.51 13.17
N ARG A 39 5.02 18.05 11.96
CA ARG A 39 6.12 17.10 11.73
C ARG A 39 7.47 17.71 12.13
N VAL A 40 7.72 18.96 11.75
CA VAL A 40 8.91 19.70 12.19
C VAL A 40 8.93 19.88 13.71
N ARG A 41 7.79 20.18 14.33
CA ARG A 41 7.70 20.29 15.80
C ARG A 41 8.09 18.98 16.49
N TYR A 42 7.58 17.86 16.02
CA TYR A 42 7.92 16.54 16.54
C TYR A 42 9.43 16.25 16.41
N MET A 43 10.04 16.57 15.27
CA MET A 43 11.49 16.46 15.08
C MET A 43 12.28 17.35 16.05
N ILE A 44 11.82 18.57 16.33
CA ILE A 44 12.45 19.47 17.31
C ILE A 44 12.34 18.91 18.74
N ASP A 45 11.20 18.32 19.10
CA ASP A 45 11.02 17.69 20.41
C ASP A 45 11.98 16.49 20.56
N GLN A 46 12.17 15.69 19.50
CA GLN A 46 13.21 14.63 19.48
C GLN A 46 14.64 15.16 19.60
N ILE A 47 14.98 16.27 18.93
CA ILE A 47 16.27 16.95 19.09
C ILE A 47 16.48 17.34 20.55
N THR A 48 15.44 17.88 21.19
CA THR A 48 15.49 18.32 22.59
C THR A 48 15.77 17.13 23.52
N ASP A 49 15.04 16.02 23.34
CA ASP A 49 15.25 14.80 24.13
C ASP A 49 16.64 14.20 23.93
N THR A 50 17.13 14.18 22.69
CA THR A 50 18.45 13.64 22.35
C THR A 50 19.57 14.51 22.90
N THR A 51 19.38 15.83 22.89
CA THR A 51 20.31 16.81 23.48
C THR A 51 20.36 16.68 25.00
N ASN A 52 19.23 16.44 25.67
CA ASN A 52 19.20 16.18 27.10
C ASN A 52 19.98 14.91 27.46
N LYS A 53 19.74 13.80 26.75
CA LYS A 53 20.51 12.56 26.91
C LYS A 53 22.00 12.77 26.71
N LEU A 54 22.38 13.54 25.69
CA LEU A 54 23.77 13.86 25.40
C LEU A 54 24.41 14.67 26.53
N THR A 55 23.67 15.64 27.07
CA THR A 55 24.10 16.45 28.21
C THR A 55 24.37 15.58 29.44
N ASP A 56 23.48 14.63 29.74
CA ASP A 56 23.66 13.68 30.83
C ASP A 56 24.92 12.81 30.63
N ILE A 57 25.17 12.32 29.41
CA ILE A 57 26.39 11.57 29.07
C ILE A 57 27.65 12.41 29.33
N TYR A 58 27.67 13.68 28.95
CA TYR A 58 28.81 14.56 29.20
C TYR A 58 29.03 14.87 30.69
N GLN A 59 27.96 15.00 31.47
CA GLN A 59 28.06 15.15 32.92
C GLN A 59 28.73 13.94 33.56
N HIS A 60 28.29 12.72 33.20
CA HIS A 60 28.90 11.48 33.71
C HIS A 60 30.32 11.22 33.21
N MET A 61 30.66 11.63 31.98
CA MET A 61 32.03 11.48 31.46
C MET A 61 33.05 12.39 32.17
N ASN A 62 32.63 13.59 32.61
CA ASN A 62 33.50 14.47 33.39
C ASN A 62 33.83 13.87 34.76
N ASP A 63 32.88 13.17 35.38
CA ASP A 63 33.09 12.50 36.67
C ASP A 63 34.03 11.29 36.55
N ASP A 64 33.94 10.52 35.45
CA ASP A 64 34.77 9.33 35.22
C ASP A 64 36.20 9.64 34.74
N GLN A 65 36.40 10.72 33.95
CA GLN A 65 37.75 11.11 33.49
C GLN A 65 38.68 11.56 34.62
N LEU A 66 38.14 11.97 35.77
CA LEU A 66 38.91 12.33 36.96
C LEU A 66 39.45 11.10 37.72
N ASN A 67 38.96 9.89 37.43
CA ASN A 67 39.27 8.66 38.17
C ASN A 67 40.05 7.59 37.38
N GLY A 68 40.28 7.76 36.08
CA GLY A 68 40.77 6.68 35.22
C GLY A 68 42.17 6.87 34.64
N THR A 69 43.21 6.35 35.29
CA THR A 69 44.41 5.88 34.58
C THR A 69 44.00 4.68 33.73
N LYS A 70 43.84 4.86 32.42
CA LYS A 70 43.48 3.77 31.51
C LYS A 70 44.67 2.81 31.38
N ASP A 71 44.56 1.62 31.96
CA ASP A 71 45.53 0.55 31.76
C ASP A 71 45.55 0.13 30.28
N GLU A 72 46.68 0.35 29.59
CA GLU A 72 46.88 0.01 28.17
C GLU A 72 46.56 -1.45 27.84
N GLN A 73 46.64 -2.35 28.83
CA GLN A 73 46.30 -3.76 28.70
C GLN A 73 44.80 -4.00 28.45
N ILE A 74 43.92 -3.21 29.08
CA ILE A 74 42.46 -3.36 28.93
C ILE A 74 42.04 -2.92 27.53
N LEU A 75 42.66 -1.84 27.02
CA LEU A 75 42.45 -1.36 25.66
C LEU A 75 42.88 -2.41 24.63
N ALA A 76 44.08 -2.99 24.79
CA ALA A 76 44.58 -4.02 23.88
C ALA A 76 43.69 -5.27 23.84
N GLN A 77 43.18 -5.73 24.99
CA GLN A 77 42.24 -6.85 25.06
C GLN A 77 40.89 -6.55 24.38
N LEU A 78 40.34 -5.35 24.59
CA LEU A 78 39.09 -4.94 23.96
C LEU A 78 39.23 -4.88 22.43
N GLU A 79 40.34 -4.37 21.92
CA GLU A 79 40.59 -4.32 20.47
C GLU A 79 40.66 -5.71 19.83
N GLU A 80 41.29 -6.68 20.50
CA GLU A 80 41.37 -8.06 20.00
C GLU A 80 39.97 -8.69 19.95
N GLN A 81 39.16 -8.51 21.00
CA GLN A 81 37.79 -9.00 21.05
C GLN A 81 36.90 -8.37 19.96
N ILE A 82 37.03 -7.07 19.72
CA ILE A 82 36.27 -6.38 18.66
C ILE A 82 36.65 -6.92 17.27
N ARG A 83 37.95 -7.11 17.01
CA ARG A 83 38.43 -7.65 15.72
C ARG A 83 37.89 -9.06 15.45
N ASP A 84 37.86 -9.92 16.47
CA ASP A 84 37.35 -11.27 16.31
C ASP A 84 35.82 -11.32 16.21
N TYR A 85 35.11 -10.42 16.89
CA TYR A 85 33.66 -10.26 16.71
C TYR A 85 33.30 -9.79 15.29
N GLN A 86 34.03 -8.82 14.74
CA GLN A 86 33.82 -8.33 13.37
C GLN A 86 34.10 -9.41 12.31
N LYS A 87 35.12 -10.25 12.50
CA LYS A 87 35.38 -11.40 11.61
C LYS A 87 34.25 -12.41 11.62
N THR A 88 33.60 -12.60 12.77
CA THR A 88 32.52 -13.59 12.94
C THR A 88 31.16 -13.05 12.52
N HIS A 89 30.96 -11.73 12.51
CA HIS A 89 29.68 -11.08 12.21
C HIS A 89 29.81 -9.95 11.17
N PRO A 90 30.18 -10.26 9.91
CA PRO A 90 30.39 -9.25 8.87
C PRO A 90 29.13 -8.46 8.46
N VAL A 91 27.94 -9.00 8.73
CA VAL A 91 26.65 -8.38 8.34
C VAL A 91 26.12 -7.39 9.40
N ALA A 92 26.65 -7.43 10.63
CA ALA A 92 26.18 -6.56 11.72
C ALA A 92 26.44 -5.06 11.48
N MET A 93 27.34 -4.72 10.54
CA MET A 93 27.63 -3.34 10.14
C MET A 93 26.66 -2.80 9.06
N ALA A 94 25.87 -3.65 8.41
CA ALA A 94 25.23 -3.34 7.13
C ALA A 94 23.73 -3.02 7.23
N VAL A 95 23.16 -2.90 8.43
CA VAL A 95 21.79 -2.38 8.54
C VAL A 95 21.91 -0.87 8.46
N ASP A 96 21.69 -0.33 7.26
CA ASP A 96 21.44 1.09 7.06
C ASP A 96 20.04 1.39 7.62
N VAL A 97 19.95 1.50 8.96
CA VAL A 97 18.72 1.80 9.71
C VAL A 97 18.15 3.17 9.28
N ASN A 98 18.91 3.98 8.53
CA ASN A 98 18.54 5.34 8.18
C ASN A 98 17.36 5.40 7.22
N GLU A 99 17.35 4.64 6.11
CA GLU A 99 16.35 4.89 5.07
C GLU A 99 14.93 4.47 5.48
N GLU A 100 14.78 3.36 6.22
CA GLU A 100 13.47 2.90 6.70
C GLU A 100 12.92 3.73 7.88
N LEU A 101 13.79 4.16 8.81
CA LEU A 101 13.37 4.99 9.94
C LEU A 101 13.05 6.42 9.52
N GLU A 102 13.83 6.97 8.58
CA GLU A 102 13.51 8.24 7.91
C GLU A 102 12.14 8.15 7.22
N GLN A 103 11.86 7.05 6.52
CA GLN A 103 10.55 6.85 5.90
C GLN A 103 9.42 6.69 6.92
N MET A 104 9.67 6.08 8.08
CA MET A 104 8.65 5.93 9.13
C MET A 104 8.30 7.27 9.77
N ILE A 105 9.29 8.13 10.06
CA ILE A 105 9.08 9.47 10.65
C ILE A 105 8.38 10.40 9.65
N LEU A 106 8.69 10.27 8.35
CA LEU A 106 8.01 11.07 7.32
C LEU A 106 6.56 10.61 7.10
N LYS A 107 6.23 9.33 7.36
CA LYS A 107 4.89 8.73 7.22
C LYS A 107 3.96 8.95 8.40
N GLU A 108 4.49 9.31 9.58
CA GLU A 108 3.64 9.50 10.75
C GLU A 108 2.89 10.83 10.62
N GLU A 109 1.64 10.75 10.18
CA GLU A 109 0.74 11.89 10.17
C GLU A 109 0.52 12.37 11.61
N PRO A 110 0.88 13.61 11.96
CA PRO A 110 0.55 14.15 13.26
C PRO A 110 -0.98 14.18 13.39
N ARG A 111 -1.49 13.56 14.45
CA ARG A 111 -2.91 13.58 14.77
C ARG A 111 -3.30 14.99 15.22
N ILE A 112 -3.78 15.80 14.28
CA ILE A 112 -4.28 17.14 14.54
C ILE A 112 -5.73 17.01 15.03
N GLU A 113 -5.96 17.20 16.34
CA GLU A 113 -7.31 17.27 16.91
C GLU A 113 -7.91 18.66 16.65
N PHE A 114 -8.30 18.93 15.40
CA PHE A 114 -9.14 20.09 15.08
C PHE A 114 -10.59 19.61 14.90
N SER A 115 -11.48 20.05 15.79
CA SER A 115 -12.92 19.84 15.61
C SER A 115 -13.40 20.72 14.45
N GLY A 116 -14.06 20.14 13.45
CA GLY A 116 -14.56 20.86 12.26
C GLY A 116 -15.60 21.95 12.55
N GLU A 117 -16.09 22.04 13.78
CA GLU A 117 -16.89 23.14 14.29
C GLU A 117 -16.52 23.37 15.76
N GLU A 118 -15.82 24.46 16.08
CA GLU A 118 -15.75 24.95 17.47
C GLU A 118 -17.02 25.74 17.79
N GLY A 119 -18.14 25.00 17.87
CA GLY A 119 -19.41 25.48 18.39
C GLY A 119 -19.35 25.52 19.92
N GLY A 120 -19.29 26.72 20.48
CA GLY A 120 -19.33 26.94 21.93
C GLY A 120 -20.60 26.36 22.55
N GLN A 121 -20.41 25.47 23.52
CA GLN A 121 -21.49 25.01 24.40
C GLN A 121 -21.89 26.15 25.35
N ASP A 122 -23.17 26.47 25.36
CA ASP A 122 -23.79 27.46 26.24
C ASP A 122 -23.71 26.98 27.70
N HIS A 123 -22.79 27.54 28.48
CA HIS A 123 -22.73 27.32 29.92
C HIS A 123 -23.67 28.30 30.62
N GLY A 124 -24.84 27.81 31.00
CA GLY A 124 -25.81 28.52 31.82
C GLY A 124 -25.21 29.05 33.13
N SER A 125 -25.61 30.26 33.51
CA SER A 125 -25.17 30.97 34.71
C SER A 125 -25.32 30.13 35.98
N VAL A 126 -24.17 29.80 36.59
CA VAL A 126 -24.07 29.36 37.98
C VAL A 126 -23.81 30.60 38.86
N PRO A 127 -24.44 30.74 40.05
CA PRO A 127 -24.21 31.90 40.92
C PRO A 127 -22.76 31.93 41.44
N PRO A 128 -22.20 33.11 41.74
CA PRO A 128 -20.80 33.20 42.17
C PRO A 128 -20.59 32.53 43.53
N PRO A 129 -19.69 31.54 43.64
CA PRO A 129 -19.16 31.10 44.93
C PRO A 129 -18.28 32.20 45.50
N GLN A 130 -18.14 32.23 46.83
CA GLN A 130 -17.21 33.14 47.51
C GLN A 130 -15.78 32.72 47.14
N LEU A 131 -15.10 33.54 46.35
CA LEU A 131 -13.76 33.26 45.80
C LEU A 131 -12.71 33.41 46.89
N ASP A 132 -11.95 32.34 47.14
CA ASP A 132 -10.75 32.39 47.96
C ASP A 132 -9.63 33.15 47.21
N GLU A 133 -8.64 33.70 47.93
CA GLU A 133 -7.61 34.58 47.36
C GLU A 133 -6.69 33.85 46.34
N GLU A 134 -6.52 32.54 46.48
CA GLU A 134 -5.84 31.68 45.50
C GLU A 134 -6.68 31.50 44.23
N ASP A 135 -8.00 31.30 44.34
CA ASP A 135 -8.91 31.20 43.19
C ASP A 135 -8.92 32.52 42.38
N ALA A 136 -8.90 33.66 43.09
CA ALA A 136 -8.83 34.97 42.46
C ALA A 136 -7.52 35.17 41.67
N LYS A 137 -6.41 34.62 42.17
CA LYS A 137 -5.10 34.69 41.50
C LYS A 137 -5.04 33.78 40.27
N GLU A 138 -5.62 32.59 40.36
CA GLU A 138 -5.77 31.70 39.21
C GLU A 138 -6.65 32.33 38.11
N ILE A 139 -7.77 32.94 38.51
CA ILE A 139 -8.66 33.66 37.59
C ILE A 139 -7.92 34.83 36.93
N ALA A 140 -7.23 35.67 37.70
CA ALA A 140 -6.47 36.80 37.14
C ALA A 140 -5.37 36.35 36.17
N LEU A 141 -4.70 35.23 36.47
CA LEU A 141 -3.69 34.64 35.59
C LEU A 141 -4.32 34.07 34.31
N MET A 142 -5.49 33.45 34.40
CA MET A 142 -6.25 32.99 33.24
C MET A 142 -6.75 34.14 32.37
N GLU A 143 -7.26 35.21 32.97
CA GLU A 143 -7.67 36.43 32.27
C GLU A 143 -6.49 37.06 31.52
N ALA A 144 -5.33 37.19 32.17
CA ALA A 144 -4.13 37.72 31.54
C ALA A 144 -3.64 36.84 30.36
N LYS A 145 -3.68 35.51 30.53
CA LYS A 145 -3.36 34.55 29.45
C LYS A 145 -4.34 34.68 28.29
N LEU A 146 -5.65 34.75 28.57
CA LEU A 146 -6.69 34.91 27.56
C LEU A 146 -6.50 36.22 26.80
N GLN A 147 -6.27 37.32 27.50
CA GLN A 147 -6.01 38.61 26.88
C GLN A 147 -4.80 38.53 25.94
N LYS A 148 -3.71 37.89 26.37
CA LYS A 148 -2.52 37.73 25.54
C LYS A 148 -2.76 36.83 24.33
N LEU A 149 -3.51 35.74 24.49
CA LEU A 149 -3.89 34.87 23.37
C LEU A 149 -4.79 35.58 22.37
N CYS A 150 -5.76 36.38 22.83
CA CYS A 150 -6.59 37.21 21.97
C CYS A 150 -5.78 38.23 21.17
N GLU A 151 -4.75 38.84 21.77
CA GLU A 151 -3.82 39.72 21.05
C GLU A 151 -3.02 38.98 19.97
N LEU A 152 -2.53 37.76 20.27
CA LEU A 152 -1.77 36.96 19.31
C LEU A 152 -2.64 36.41 18.17
N LEU A 153 -3.92 36.15 18.44
CA LEU A 153 -4.90 35.57 17.51
C LEU A 153 -5.85 36.61 16.92
N GLU A 154 -5.56 37.91 17.04
CA GLU A 154 -6.45 39.00 16.59
C GLU A 154 -6.84 38.85 15.11
N GLU A 155 -5.87 38.49 14.25
CA GLU A 155 -6.12 38.22 12.83
C GLU A 155 -7.11 37.05 12.65
N THR A 156 -6.90 35.95 13.37
CA THR A 156 -7.80 34.79 13.33
C THR A 156 -9.20 35.14 13.82
N ILE A 157 -9.32 35.89 14.91
CA ILE A 157 -10.60 36.32 15.50
C ILE A 157 -11.35 37.26 14.54
N SER A 158 -10.64 38.19 13.90
CA SER A 158 -11.26 39.07 12.90
C SER A 158 -11.77 38.29 11.69
N ARG A 159 -11.00 37.30 11.21
CA ARG A 159 -11.39 36.40 10.12
C ARG A 159 -12.60 35.52 10.48
N THR A 160 -12.66 34.97 11.69
CA THR A 160 -13.82 34.16 12.12
C THR A 160 -15.07 35.03 12.27
N LYS A 161 -14.92 36.26 12.76
CA LYS A 161 -16.02 37.22 12.82
C LYS A 161 -16.57 37.55 11.43
N GLU A 162 -15.69 37.88 10.47
CA GLU A 162 -16.09 38.13 9.08
C GLU A 162 -16.78 36.89 8.48
N ASN A 163 -16.26 35.69 8.74
CA ASN A 163 -16.86 34.45 8.27
C ASN A 163 -18.27 34.24 8.86
N VAL A 164 -18.49 34.55 10.14
CA VAL A 164 -19.82 34.46 10.78
C VAL A 164 -20.78 35.48 10.17
N GLU A 165 -20.36 36.73 9.99
CA GLU A 165 -21.18 37.78 9.36
C GLU A 165 -21.56 37.40 7.92
N ARG A 166 -20.59 36.84 7.16
CA ARG A 166 -20.79 36.30 5.82
C ARG A 166 -21.80 35.14 5.82
N LYS A 167 -21.63 34.15 6.72
CA LYS A 167 -22.56 33.02 6.89
C LYS A 167 -23.97 33.47 7.29
N GLN A 168 -24.10 34.53 8.09
CA GLN A 168 -25.41 35.10 8.45
C GLN A 168 -26.11 35.81 7.29
N ALA A 169 -25.36 36.35 6.32
CA ALA A 169 -25.91 37.04 5.16
C ALA A 169 -26.30 36.10 3.99
N LEU A 170 -25.90 34.83 4.05
CA LEU A 170 -26.11 33.84 2.99
C LEU A 170 -27.56 33.36 2.89
N THR A 171 -28.05 33.17 1.67
CA THR A 171 -29.34 32.50 1.43
C THR A 171 -29.21 30.98 1.60
N TYR A 172 -30.33 30.29 1.83
CA TYR A 172 -30.34 28.83 2.02
C TYR A 172 -29.66 28.04 0.89
N ARG A 173 -29.79 28.51 -0.37
CA ARG A 173 -29.14 27.86 -1.52
C ARG A 173 -27.63 27.99 -1.49
N GLU A 174 -27.13 29.17 -1.13
CA GLU A 174 -25.70 29.45 -1.05
C GLU A 174 -25.08 28.74 0.17
N MET A 175 -25.80 28.69 1.30
CA MET A 175 -25.39 27.92 2.48
C MET A 175 -25.27 26.41 2.19
N LYS A 176 -26.19 25.84 1.41
CA LYS A 176 -26.12 24.43 0.99
C LYS A 176 -24.92 24.19 0.05
N ALA A 177 -24.67 25.09 -0.90
CA ALA A 177 -23.55 25.00 -1.81
C ALA A 177 -22.19 25.13 -1.08
N GLU A 178 -22.08 26.02 -0.10
CA GLU A 178 -20.86 26.13 0.73
C GLU A 178 -20.60 24.89 1.56
N ARG A 179 -21.63 24.29 2.16
CA ARG A 179 -21.47 23.04 2.90
C ARG A 179 -21.06 21.89 1.98
N GLU A 180 -21.65 21.80 0.80
CA GLU A 180 -21.26 20.79 -0.20
C GLU A 180 -19.80 20.99 -0.65
N ALA A 181 -19.37 22.23 -0.86
CA ALA A 181 -17.97 22.54 -1.20
C ALA A 181 -17.01 22.29 -0.01
N GLU A 182 -17.40 22.64 1.23
CA GLU A 182 -16.62 22.33 2.44
C GLU A 182 -16.49 20.80 2.60
N GLU A 183 -17.57 20.03 2.40
CA GLU A 183 -17.55 18.55 2.43
C GLU A 183 -16.70 17.96 1.29
N GLU A 184 -16.71 18.56 0.09
CA GLU A 184 -15.87 18.14 -1.04
C GLU A 184 -14.38 18.42 -0.78
N THR A 185 -14.03 19.61 -0.25
CA THR A 185 -12.64 19.91 0.17
C THR A 185 -12.16 19.04 1.33
N GLN A 186 -13.05 18.66 2.25
CA GLN A 186 -12.73 17.75 3.34
C GLN A 186 -12.58 16.31 2.84
N ALA A 187 -13.33 15.92 1.82
CA ALA A 187 -13.19 14.63 1.14
C ALA A 187 -11.91 14.56 0.29
N GLU A 188 -11.51 15.64 -0.39
CA GLU A 188 -10.21 15.75 -1.07
C GLU A 188 -9.06 15.71 -0.05
N ALA A 189 -9.18 16.42 1.08
CA ALA A 189 -8.19 16.40 2.16
C ALA A 189 -8.09 15.05 2.92
N GLY A 190 -9.09 14.17 2.78
CA GLY A 190 -9.10 12.81 3.31
C GLY A 190 -8.94 11.74 2.22
N SER A 191 -8.79 12.15 0.96
CA SER A 191 -8.42 11.27 -0.15
C SER A 191 -6.90 11.19 -0.13
N ASP A 192 -6.43 10.22 0.64
CA ASP A 192 -5.09 9.64 0.57
C ASP A 192 -4.72 9.26 -0.88
N ASP A 193 -5.67 9.20 -1.82
CA ASP A 193 -5.46 8.74 -3.20
C ASP A 193 -4.44 9.59 -4.00
N GLU A 194 -4.33 10.91 -3.79
CA GLU A 194 -3.34 11.73 -4.53
C GLU A 194 -1.91 11.57 -3.98
N GLU A 195 -1.75 11.43 -2.65
CA GLU A 195 -0.44 11.13 -2.03
C GLU A 195 -0.05 9.65 -2.23
N GLU A 196 -1.03 8.73 -2.24
CA GLU A 196 -0.86 7.31 -2.51
C GLU A 196 -0.47 7.07 -3.99
N GLU A 197 -0.96 7.88 -4.93
CA GLU A 197 -0.49 7.89 -6.34
C GLU A 197 0.95 8.41 -6.50
N GLU A 198 1.38 9.41 -5.73
CA GLU A 198 2.79 9.88 -5.71
C GLU A 198 3.72 8.89 -4.99
N LEU A 199 3.25 8.25 -3.92
CA LEU A 199 3.94 7.17 -3.21
C LEU A 199 4.08 5.91 -4.09
N GLU A 200 3.05 5.51 -4.83
CA GLU A 200 3.12 4.44 -5.83
C GLU A 200 4.18 4.76 -6.90
N GLN A 201 4.31 6.01 -7.32
CA GLN A 201 5.30 6.43 -8.31
C GLN A 201 6.73 6.45 -7.75
N ARG A 202 6.90 6.82 -6.47
CA ARG A 202 8.21 6.80 -5.79
C ARG A 202 8.68 5.37 -5.48
N TYR A 203 7.76 4.49 -5.08
CA TYR A 203 8.07 3.12 -4.66
C TYR A 203 8.07 2.12 -5.84
N ASN A 204 7.35 2.43 -6.93
CA ASN A 204 7.30 1.64 -8.17
C ASN A 204 7.50 2.50 -9.43
N PRO A 205 8.70 3.07 -9.61
CA PRO A 205 9.00 4.00 -10.71
C PRO A 205 8.90 3.37 -12.12
N LEU A 206 8.73 2.04 -12.20
CA LEU A 206 8.57 1.27 -13.44
C LEU A 206 7.15 0.69 -13.63
N LYS A 207 6.18 0.99 -12.76
CA LYS A 207 4.79 0.42 -12.77
C LYS A 207 4.76 -1.10 -12.99
N LEU A 208 5.64 -1.80 -12.27
CA LEU A 208 5.69 -3.26 -12.25
C LEU A 208 4.52 -3.80 -11.42
N PRO A 209 3.81 -4.85 -11.88
CA PRO A 209 2.68 -5.41 -11.13
C PRO A 209 3.17 -6.08 -9.83
N MET A 210 2.40 -5.91 -8.76
CA MET A 210 2.67 -6.46 -7.42
C MET A 210 2.89 -7.98 -7.46
N GLY A 211 3.79 -8.46 -6.61
CA GLY A 211 4.06 -9.89 -6.43
C GLY A 211 2.88 -10.63 -5.80
N TRP A 212 2.99 -11.96 -5.76
CA TRP A 212 2.05 -12.85 -5.07
C TRP A 212 2.13 -12.72 -3.53
N ASP A 213 3.17 -12.04 -3.02
CA ASP A 213 3.41 -11.73 -1.60
C ASP A 213 3.07 -10.27 -1.22
N GLY A 214 2.53 -9.46 -2.15
CA GLY A 214 2.16 -8.06 -1.89
C GLY A 214 3.33 -7.06 -1.88
N GLU A 215 4.58 -7.53 -1.99
CA GLU A 215 5.77 -6.68 -2.11
C GLU A 215 6.16 -6.40 -3.58
N ASN A 216 6.91 -5.31 -3.78
CA ASN A 216 7.42 -4.90 -5.09
C ASN A 216 8.40 -5.93 -5.67
N ILE A 217 8.08 -6.48 -6.84
CA ILE A 217 8.93 -7.46 -7.53
C ILE A 217 10.21 -6.75 -8.04
N PRO A 218 11.41 -7.18 -7.63
CA PRO A 218 12.65 -6.62 -8.16
C PRO A 218 12.74 -6.69 -9.70
N TYR A 219 13.23 -5.63 -10.36
CA TYR A 219 13.25 -5.53 -11.82
C TYR A 219 13.98 -6.68 -12.53
N TRP A 220 15.05 -7.21 -11.92
CA TRP A 220 15.77 -8.38 -12.46
C TRP A 220 14.92 -9.65 -12.40
N LEU A 221 14.08 -9.81 -11.36
CA LEU A 221 13.18 -10.94 -11.18
C LEU A 221 12.00 -10.88 -12.17
N TYR A 222 11.49 -9.66 -12.41
CA TYR A 222 10.50 -9.39 -13.45
C TYR A 222 11.00 -9.77 -14.86
N LYS A 223 12.26 -9.42 -15.17
CA LYS A 223 12.92 -9.76 -16.43
C LYS A 223 13.32 -11.24 -16.53
N LEU A 224 13.73 -11.86 -15.43
CA LEU A 224 14.13 -13.28 -15.36
C LEU A 224 12.94 -14.23 -15.53
N HIS A 225 11.80 -13.93 -14.89
CA HIS A 225 10.58 -14.74 -15.01
C HIS A 225 9.69 -14.36 -16.20
N GLY A 226 10.13 -13.40 -17.03
CA GLY A 226 9.45 -13.01 -18.26
C GLY A 226 8.08 -12.36 -18.03
N LEU A 227 7.86 -11.71 -16.87
CA LEU A 227 6.61 -10.99 -16.57
C LEU A 227 6.42 -9.74 -17.43
N ASN A 228 7.46 -9.33 -18.17
CA ASN A 228 7.44 -8.23 -19.15
C ASN A 228 6.71 -8.55 -20.46
N GLN A 229 6.39 -9.82 -20.71
CA GLN A 229 5.66 -10.22 -21.89
C GLN A 229 4.17 -10.28 -21.57
N GLU A 230 3.39 -9.50 -22.29
CA GLU A 230 1.94 -9.47 -22.14
C GLU A 230 1.30 -10.37 -23.20
N PHE A 231 0.46 -11.30 -22.74
CA PHE A 231 -0.26 -12.24 -23.58
C PHE A 231 -1.76 -11.99 -23.46
N SER A 232 -2.46 -11.79 -24.57
CA SER A 232 -3.91 -11.61 -24.61
C SER A 232 -4.63 -12.91 -24.99
N CYS A 233 -5.80 -13.16 -24.38
CA CYS A 233 -6.66 -14.29 -24.74
C CYS A 233 -8.05 -13.82 -25.17
N GLU A 234 -8.43 -14.06 -26.43
CA GLU A 234 -9.72 -13.62 -27.00
C GLU A 234 -10.89 -14.41 -26.40
N ILE A 235 -10.71 -15.71 -26.13
CA ILE A 235 -11.71 -16.59 -25.50
C ILE A 235 -12.10 -16.08 -24.09
N CYS A 236 -11.18 -15.39 -23.41
CA CYS A 236 -11.40 -14.78 -22.09
C CYS A 236 -11.91 -13.33 -22.16
N GLY A 237 -12.34 -12.83 -23.33
CA GLY A 237 -12.77 -11.44 -23.51
C GLY A 237 -11.62 -10.45 -23.63
N ASN A 238 -10.54 -10.81 -24.35
CA ASN A 238 -9.33 -10.00 -24.54
C ASN A 238 -8.59 -9.64 -23.23
N HIS A 239 -8.72 -10.49 -22.21
CA HIS A 239 -7.99 -10.31 -20.96
C HIS A 239 -6.48 -10.46 -21.18
N ARG A 240 -5.70 -9.52 -20.63
CA ARG A 240 -4.23 -9.50 -20.72
C ARG A 240 -3.63 -10.20 -19.51
N TYR A 241 -2.71 -11.11 -19.75
CA TYR A 241 -1.95 -11.84 -18.74
C TYR A 241 -0.48 -11.45 -18.83
N ARG A 242 0.13 -11.14 -17.69
CA ARG A 242 1.55 -10.79 -17.61
C ARG A 242 2.38 -12.01 -17.31
N GLY A 243 3.30 -12.33 -18.22
CA GLY A 243 4.21 -13.45 -18.13
C GLY A 243 3.63 -14.79 -18.57
N ARG A 244 4.54 -15.63 -19.09
CA ARG A 244 4.22 -16.92 -19.68
C ARG A 244 3.57 -17.89 -18.69
N ARG A 245 4.01 -17.88 -17.42
CA ARG A 245 3.50 -18.79 -16.38
C ARG A 245 2.05 -18.48 -15.99
N ALA A 246 1.71 -17.20 -15.82
CA ALA A 246 0.35 -16.77 -15.53
C ALA A 246 -0.58 -17.09 -16.70
N PHE A 247 -0.07 -16.91 -17.93
CA PHE A 247 -0.77 -17.31 -19.13
C PHE A 247 -0.97 -18.84 -19.20
N GLU A 248 0.01 -19.69 -18.93
CA GLU A 248 -0.25 -21.14 -18.94
C GLU A 248 -1.24 -21.59 -17.86
N GLN A 249 -1.25 -20.92 -16.70
CA GLN A 249 -2.20 -21.21 -15.63
C GLN A 249 -3.64 -20.81 -15.99
N HIS A 250 -3.83 -19.78 -16.84
CA HIS A 250 -5.16 -19.26 -17.15
C HIS A 250 -6.06 -20.28 -17.85
N PHE A 251 -5.51 -21.21 -18.62
CA PHE A 251 -6.27 -22.28 -19.28
C PHE A 251 -7.04 -23.18 -18.30
N ARG A 252 -6.57 -23.27 -17.05
CA ARG A 252 -7.24 -24.01 -15.97
C ARG A 252 -8.16 -23.14 -15.12
N GLN A 253 -8.13 -21.82 -15.27
CA GLN A 253 -8.95 -20.91 -14.47
C GLN A 253 -10.43 -20.93 -14.92
N SER A 254 -11.31 -20.60 -13.99
CA SER A 254 -12.77 -20.60 -14.21
C SER A 254 -13.20 -19.74 -15.41
N ARG A 255 -12.56 -18.57 -15.60
CA ARG A 255 -12.87 -17.65 -16.71
C ARG A 255 -12.67 -18.31 -18.08
N HIS A 256 -11.55 -18.99 -18.28
CA HIS A 256 -11.25 -19.66 -19.54
C HIS A 256 -12.13 -20.91 -19.73
N GLN A 257 -12.35 -21.69 -18.67
CA GLN A 257 -13.28 -22.82 -18.71
C GLN A 257 -14.70 -22.39 -19.09
N HIS A 258 -15.16 -21.25 -18.56
CA HIS A 258 -16.45 -20.68 -18.90
C HIS A 258 -16.50 -20.24 -20.37
N GLY A 259 -15.46 -19.56 -20.87
CA GLY A 259 -15.35 -19.19 -22.28
C GLY A 259 -15.43 -20.40 -23.22
N MET A 260 -14.67 -21.46 -22.91
CA MET A 260 -14.71 -22.72 -23.67
C MET A 260 -16.09 -23.40 -23.61
N ARG A 261 -16.75 -23.37 -22.45
CA ARG A 261 -18.12 -23.89 -22.28
C ARG A 261 -19.14 -23.10 -23.11
N CYS A 262 -19.02 -21.77 -23.18
CA CYS A 262 -19.87 -20.94 -24.03
C CYS A 262 -19.67 -21.21 -25.53
N LEU A 263 -18.47 -21.63 -25.93
CA LEU A 263 -18.17 -22.06 -27.30
C LEU A 263 -18.62 -23.49 -27.61
N GLY A 264 -19.03 -24.27 -26.59
CA GLY A 264 -19.40 -25.68 -26.74
C GLY A 264 -18.21 -26.61 -26.97
N ILE A 265 -16.99 -26.17 -26.64
CA ILE A 265 -15.75 -26.94 -26.84
C ILE A 265 -15.29 -27.50 -25.48
N PRO A 266 -15.00 -28.80 -25.35
CA PRO A 266 -14.48 -29.36 -24.11
C PRO A 266 -13.07 -28.85 -23.83
N ASN A 267 -12.83 -28.31 -22.62
CA ASN A 267 -11.51 -27.80 -22.21
C ASN A 267 -10.54 -28.95 -21.91
N THR A 268 -9.99 -29.54 -22.98
CA THR A 268 -8.97 -30.59 -22.93
C THR A 268 -7.58 -30.00 -23.20
N LYS A 269 -6.51 -30.74 -22.87
CA LYS A 269 -5.12 -30.30 -23.08
C LYS A 269 -4.80 -29.97 -24.55
N ASN A 270 -5.57 -30.49 -25.50
CA ASN A 270 -5.40 -30.23 -26.93
C ASN A 270 -5.66 -28.76 -27.31
N PHE A 271 -6.37 -28.02 -26.45
CA PHE A 271 -6.69 -26.60 -26.67
C PHE A 271 -5.79 -25.65 -25.87
N ASN A 272 -4.75 -26.16 -25.20
CA ASN A 272 -3.76 -25.30 -24.56
C ASN A 272 -3.03 -24.48 -25.63
N GLU A 273 -2.69 -23.23 -25.31
CA GLU A 273 -2.06 -22.23 -26.19
C GLU A 273 -2.96 -21.58 -27.26
N ILE A 274 -4.19 -22.06 -27.44
CA ILE A 274 -5.13 -21.46 -28.38
C ILE A 274 -5.82 -20.28 -27.71
N THR A 275 -5.63 -19.10 -28.27
CA THR A 275 -6.19 -17.84 -27.74
C THR A 275 -7.33 -17.29 -28.56
N SER A 276 -7.33 -17.56 -29.87
CA SER A 276 -8.36 -17.07 -30.78
C SER A 276 -9.56 -18.00 -30.84
N ILE A 277 -10.74 -17.40 -30.85
CA ILE A 277 -12.01 -18.12 -30.96
C ILE A 277 -12.14 -18.83 -32.31
N VAL A 278 -11.62 -18.22 -33.38
CA VAL A 278 -11.69 -18.77 -34.74
C VAL A 278 -10.86 -20.05 -34.84
N GLU A 279 -9.63 -20.01 -34.34
CA GLU A 279 -8.70 -21.13 -34.33
C GLU A 279 -9.21 -22.29 -33.48
N ALA A 280 -9.76 -22.00 -32.28
CA ALA A 280 -10.33 -23.02 -31.40
C ALA A 280 -11.48 -23.78 -32.08
N ARG A 281 -12.34 -23.09 -32.83
CA ARG A 281 -13.45 -23.71 -33.58
C ARG A 281 -12.96 -24.59 -34.72
N GLN A 282 -11.94 -24.15 -35.45
CA GLN A 282 -11.35 -24.94 -36.54
C GLN A 282 -10.73 -26.23 -36.01
N LEU A 283 -9.92 -26.14 -34.95
CA LEU A 283 -9.32 -27.32 -34.34
C LEU A 283 -10.37 -28.31 -33.81
N TRP A 284 -11.44 -27.80 -33.19
CA TRP A 284 -12.53 -28.65 -32.71
C TRP A 284 -13.24 -29.38 -33.85
N GLN A 285 -13.47 -28.71 -34.98
CA GLN A 285 -14.05 -29.35 -36.17
C GLN A 285 -13.17 -30.46 -36.72
N GLU A 286 -11.86 -30.24 -36.79
CA GLU A 286 -10.89 -31.26 -37.26
C GLU A 286 -10.83 -32.46 -36.31
N LEU A 287 -10.78 -32.22 -35.00
CA LEU A 287 -10.79 -33.28 -33.99
C LEU A 287 -12.07 -34.10 -34.06
N GLN A 288 -13.23 -33.44 -34.18
CA GLN A 288 -14.51 -34.14 -34.30
C GLN A 288 -14.60 -34.97 -35.59
N GLN A 289 -14.00 -34.51 -36.70
CA GLN A 289 -13.90 -35.29 -37.94
C GLN A 289 -13.01 -36.52 -37.75
N ARG A 290 -11.87 -36.38 -37.08
CA ARG A 290 -10.98 -37.52 -36.77
C ARG A 290 -11.63 -38.51 -35.82
N GLU A 291 -12.32 -38.05 -34.79
CA GLU A 291 -13.05 -38.92 -33.87
C GLU A 291 -14.19 -39.65 -34.59
N ARG A 292 -15.00 -38.98 -35.41
CA ARG A 292 -16.04 -39.64 -36.23
C ARG A 292 -15.49 -40.69 -37.19
N LEU A 293 -14.26 -40.51 -37.69
CA LEU A 293 -13.62 -41.50 -38.56
C LEU A 293 -13.08 -42.69 -37.76
N ASN A 294 -12.73 -42.51 -36.49
CA ASN A 294 -12.21 -43.54 -35.60
C ASN A 294 -13.29 -44.23 -34.75
N GLU A 295 -14.50 -43.68 -34.69
CA GLU A 295 -15.62 -44.27 -33.97
C GLU A 295 -16.11 -45.52 -34.71
N TRP A 296 -15.74 -46.69 -34.20
CA TRP A 296 -16.18 -47.97 -34.75
C TRP A 296 -17.69 -48.11 -34.54
N HIS A 297 -18.44 -48.18 -35.64
CA HIS A 297 -19.90 -48.30 -35.61
C HIS A 297 -20.32 -49.75 -35.89
N PRO A 298 -20.60 -50.57 -34.85
CA PRO A 298 -20.93 -51.99 -35.01
C PRO A 298 -22.07 -52.24 -36.00
N ASP A 299 -23.09 -51.38 -36.02
CA ASP A 299 -24.26 -51.56 -36.90
C ASP A 299 -23.94 -51.46 -38.40
N LEU A 300 -22.86 -50.75 -38.75
CA LEU A 300 -22.42 -50.50 -40.12
C LEU A 300 -21.17 -51.29 -40.49
N GLN A 301 -20.31 -51.61 -39.52
CA GLN A 301 -18.97 -52.18 -39.74
C GLN A 301 -18.84 -53.65 -39.29
N GLU A 302 -19.78 -54.19 -38.49
CA GLU A 302 -19.81 -55.61 -38.12
C GLU A 302 -20.57 -56.40 -39.20
N GLU A 303 -19.87 -57.35 -39.82
CA GLU A 303 -20.38 -58.17 -40.93
C GLU A 303 -20.86 -59.54 -40.41
N TYR A 304 -22.05 -59.95 -40.83
CA TYR A 304 -22.69 -61.24 -40.53
C TYR A 304 -22.89 -62.01 -41.84
N GLU A 305 -22.58 -63.31 -41.82
CA GLU A 305 -22.77 -64.22 -42.96
C GLU A 305 -24.05 -65.07 -42.74
N ASP A 306 -24.87 -65.20 -43.77
CA ASP A 306 -26.05 -66.07 -43.78
C ASP A 306 -25.69 -67.54 -44.10
N GLN A 307 -26.68 -68.44 -44.10
CA GLN A 307 -26.44 -69.87 -44.39
C GLN A 307 -26.07 -70.14 -45.87
N GLU A 308 -26.29 -69.17 -46.75
CA GLU A 308 -25.99 -69.22 -48.18
C GLU A 308 -24.63 -68.59 -48.53
N GLY A 309 -23.95 -67.99 -47.55
CA GLY A 309 -22.63 -67.38 -47.66
C GLY A 309 -22.64 -65.90 -48.06
N ASN A 310 -23.79 -65.22 -47.99
CA ASN A 310 -23.88 -63.79 -48.28
C ASN A 310 -23.56 -62.96 -47.03
N ILE A 311 -22.76 -61.92 -47.21
CA ILE A 311 -22.27 -61.07 -46.12
C ILE A 311 -23.08 -59.77 -46.07
N TYR A 312 -23.69 -59.51 -44.92
CA TYR A 312 -24.47 -58.28 -44.65
C TYR A 312 -23.94 -57.57 -43.41
N ASN A 313 -24.06 -56.24 -43.37
CA ASN A 313 -23.84 -55.52 -42.12
C ASN A 313 -24.92 -55.89 -41.08
N LYS A 314 -24.57 -55.80 -39.80
CA LYS A 314 -25.42 -56.19 -38.67
C LYS A 314 -26.84 -55.66 -38.76
N ARG A 315 -27.00 -54.38 -39.10
CA ARG A 315 -28.33 -53.76 -39.17
C ARG A 315 -29.19 -54.41 -40.27
N THR A 316 -28.63 -54.56 -41.47
CA THR A 316 -29.34 -55.18 -42.60
C THR A 316 -29.64 -56.65 -42.32
N TYR A 317 -28.69 -57.38 -41.71
CA TYR A 317 -28.91 -58.76 -41.27
C TYR A 317 -30.07 -58.86 -40.27
N THR A 318 -30.08 -58.03 -39.22
CA THR A 318 -31.15 -58.06 -38.21
C THR A 318 -32.51 -57.64 -38.77
N ASP A 319 -32.55 -56.70 -39.71
CA ASP A 319 -33.80 -56.26 -40.34
C ASP A 319 -34.34 -57.33 -41.31
N LEU A 320 -33.47 -57.99 -42.09
CA LEU A 320 -33.84 -59.11 -42.96
C LEU A 320 -34.27 -60.34 -42.14
N GLN A 321 -33.59 -60.63 -41.02
CA GLN A 321 -33.95 -61.71 -40.11
C GLN A 321 -35.34 -61.47 -39.48
N ARG A 322 -35.65 -60.22 -39.10
CA ARG A 322 -36.97 -59.85 -38.59
C ARG A 322 -38.08 -59.95 -39.65
N GLN A 323 -37.74 -59.75 -40.91
CA GLN A 323 -38.66 -59.91 -42.04
C GLN A 323 -38.79 -61.37 -42.51
N GLY A 324 -37.96 -62.28 -41.99
CA GLY A 324 -37.95 -63.71 -42.34
C GLY A 324 -37.32 -64.00 -43.71
N LEU A 325 -36.39 -63.16 -44.16
CA LEU A 325 -35.76 -63.21 -45.48
C LEU A 325 -34.32 -63.76 -45.47
N LEU A 326 -33.90 -64.39 -44.35
CA LEU A 326 -32.58 -64.99 -44.12
C LEU A 326 -32.70 -66.38 -43.49
#